data_AF-A0A2H3D8I2-F1
#
_entry.id   AF-A0A2H3D8I2-F1
#
_cell.length_a   1.000
_cell.length_b   1.000
_cell.length_c   1.000
_cell.angle_alpha   90.00
_cell.angle_beta   90.00
_cell.angle_gamma   90.00
#
_symmetry.space_group_name_H-M   'P 1'
#
loop_
_entity.id
_entity.type
_entity.pdbx_description
1 polymer ?
#
loop_
_entity_poly.entity_id
_entity_poly.type
_entity_poly.pdbx_seq_one_letter_code
_entity_poly.pdbx_strand_id
1 'polypeptide(L)'
;PNEQLNSGSGFCIPLDSSTTFPLLDLTGLPPCHDTNGDLIYIGSAILRDAVLPCKIGPHLPVPCLVPSRGCEIAYMGCYDLLPFNPNTMEFVCTSQGHFPAGRKLVKGGHNQDGTPLYHGVAILNGIRIPGSINPRWNWAGCNIPWGGAAHYAVSDYEIL
;
A
#
# COMPACT_ATOMS: atom_id res chain seq x y z
N PRO A 1 26.54 5.22 19.46
CA PRO A 1 26.61 5.79 18.09
C PRO A 1 25.75 4.93 17.15
N ASN A 2 24.44 5.22 17.12
CA ASN A 2 23.52 4.59 16.19
C ASN A 2 23.51 5.42 14.91
N GLU A 3 24.14 4.92 13.85
CA GLU A 3 23.93 5.42 12.51
C GLU A 3 22.48 5.14 12.12
N GLN A 4 21.63 6.15 12.25
CA GLN A 4 20.43 6.28 11.45
C GLN A 4 20.88 6.27 9.99
N LEU A 5 20.74 5.12 9.34
CA LEU A 5 20.94 4.98 7.91
C LEU A 5 19.82 5.76 7.21
N ASN A 6 20.11 7.04 6.97
CA ASN A 6 19.25 7.99 6.30
C ASN A 6 19.08 7.54 4.84
N SER A 7 18.03 6.76 4.58
CA SER A 7 17.84 6.05 3.32
C SER A 7 16.62 6.53 2.53
N GLY A 8 16.30 7.82 2.52
CA GLY A 8 15.38 8.44 1.53
C GLY A 8 13.94 7.92 1.41
N SER A 9 13.53 6.90 2.18
CA SER A 9 12.19 6.39 2.35
C SER A 9 11.58 7.00 3.63
N GLY A 10 10.30 7.34 3.59
CA GLY A 10 9.58 7.82 4.77
C GLY A 10 9.73 6.86 5.96
N PHE A 11 9.49 7.39 7.15
CA PHE A 11 9.40 6.59 8.38
C PHE A 11 8.33 5.50 8.19
N CYS A 12 8.71 4.23 8.30
CA CYS A 12 7.81 3.07 8.29
C CYS A 12 7.88 2.35 9.65
N ILE A 13 6.80 1.64 10.00
CA ILE A 13 6.70 0.85 11.22
C ILE A 13 6.78 -0.63 10.85
N PRO A 14 7.83 -1.36 11.25
CA PRO A 14 7.98 -2.77 10.94
C PRO A 14 7.04 -3.63 11.80
N LEU A 15 6.37 -4.60 11.16
CA LEU A 15 5.38 -5.49 11.77
C LEU A 15 5.54 -6.92 11.23
N ASP A 16 5.05 -7.88 12.01
CA ASP A 16 4.91 -9.29 11.62
C ASP A 16 3.73 -9.96 12.36
N SER A 17 3.54 -11.27 12.17
CA SER A 17 2.44 -12.03 12.79
C SER A 17 2.52 -12.14 14.32
N SER A 18 3.66 -11.86 14.93
CA SER A 18 3.90 -11.91 16.38
C SER A 18 3.79 -10.54 17.06
N THR A 19 3.89 -9.46 16.29
CA THR A 19 3.80 -8.09 16.82
C THR A 19 2.36 -7.74 17.21
N THR A 20 2.20 -7.13 18.39
CA THR A 20 0.94 -6.43 18.71
C THR A 20 0.81 -5.21 17.82
N PHE A 21 -0.34 -5.04 17.18
CA PHE A 21 -0.54 -3.91 16.28
C PHE A 21 -0.41 -2.57 17.04
N PRO A 22 0.34 -1.58 16.53
CA PRO A 22 0.60 -0.36 17.28
C PRO A 22 -0.66 0.48 17.47
N LEU A 23 -0.63 1.31 18.50
CA LEU A 23 -1.71 2.25 18.80
C LEU A 23 -1.73 3.43 17.82
N LEU A 24 -2.87 4.12 17.79
CA LEU A 24 -3.15 5.20 16.82
C LEU A 24 -2.22 6.41 16.96
N ASP A 25 -1.64 6.63 18.13
CA ASP A 25 -0.65 7.68 18.37
C ASP A 25 0.66 7.43 17.58
N LEU A 26 0.98 6.17 17.31
CA LEU A 26 2.14 5.78 16.52
C LEU A 26 1.80 5.63 15.02
N THR A 27 0.66 5.00 14.69
CA THR A 27 0.29 4.75 13.29
C THR A 27 -0.31 5.97 12.59
N GLY A 28 -0.90 6.89 13.35
CA GLY A 28 -1.75 7.96 12.82
C GLY A 28 -3.06 7.43 12.24
N LEU A 29 -3.96 8.35 11.87
CA LEU A 29 -5.19 7.98 11.16
C LEU A 29 -4.86 7.50 9.74
N PRO A 30 -5.34 6.31 9.33
CA PRO A 30 -5.13 5.86 7.97
C PRO A 30 -5.99 6.63 6.96
N PRO A 31 -5.63 6.58 5.67
CA PRO A 31 -6.40 7.22 4.61
C PRO A 31 -7.67 6.43 4.21
N CYS A 32 -7.79 5.16 4.60
CA CYS A 32 -8.84 4.25 4.13
C CYS A 32 -9.56 3.56 5.28
N HIS A 33 -10.80 3.16 5.04
CA HIS A 33 -11.65 2.44 5.98
C HIS A 33 -12.40 1.33 5.23
N ASP A 34 -12.69 0.22 5.90
CA ASP A 34 -13.52 -0.85 5.35
C ASP A 34 -15.02 -0.45 5.42
N THR A 35 -15.89 -1.25 4.82
CA THR A 35 -17.35 -1.01 4.74
C THR A 35 -18.05 -0.86 6.09
N ASN A 36 -17.49 -1.45 7.14
CA ASN A 36 -17.98 -1.37 8.52
C ASN A 36 -17.35 -0.20 9.32
N GLY A 37 -16.47 0.59 8.70
CA GLY A 37 -15.76 1.71 9.33
C GLY A 37 -14.39 1.35 9.92
N ASP A 38 -14.00 0.08 9.91
CA ASP A 38 -12.71 -0.36 10.44
C ASP A 38 -11.54 0.28 9.70
N LEU A 39 -10.50 0.64 10.44
CA LEU A 39 -9.33 1.33 9.93
C LEU A 39 -8.50 0.44 8.98
N ILE A 40 -8.19 0.97 7.79
CA ILE A 40 -7.41 0.28 6.75
C ILE A 40 -6.17 1.10 6.39
N TYR A 41 -5.01 0.55 6.72
CA TYR A 41 -3.70 1.18 6.53
C TYR A 41 -3.07 0.76 5.20
N ILE A 42 -2.05 1.55 4.82
CA ILE A 42 -1.19 1.28 3.66
C ILE A 42 0.16 0.77 4.16
N GLY A 43 0.78 -0.12 3.41
CA GLY A 43 2.11 -0.62 3.74
C GLY A 43 2.70 -1.48 2.65
N SER A 44 3.72 -2.24 3.02
CA SER A 44 4.50 -3.06 2.09
C SER A 44 4.89 -4.39 2.71
N ALA A 45 4.51 -5.49 2.05
CA ALA A 45 4.95 -6.84 2.40
C ALA A 45 6.39 -7.09 1.92
N ILE A 46 7.23 -7.64 2.79
CA ILE A 46 8.67 -7.86 2.56
C ILE A 46 8.92 -9.33 2.22
N LEU A 47 9.00 -9.65 0.93
CA LEU A 47 9.34 -10.98 0.44
C LEU A 47 10.86 -11.08 0.22
N ARG A 48 11.37 -12.31 0.04
CA ARG A 48 12.81 -12.57 -0.18
C ARG A 48 13.40 -11.71 -1.31
N ASP A 49 12.70 -11.66 -2.44
CA ASP A 49 13.19 -11.03 -3.67
C ASP A 49 12.28 -9.88 -4.15
N ALA A 50 11.31 -9.44 -3.34
CA ALA A 50 10.35 -8.40 -3.72
C ALA A 50 9.80 -7.67 -2.50
N VAL A 51 9.38 -6.42 -2.70
CA VAL A 51 8.64 -5.65 -1.69
C VAL A 51 7.35 -5.17 -2.33
N LEU A 52 6.20 -5.65 -1.85
CA LEU A 52 4.92 -5.48 -2.53
C LEU A 52 3.99 -4.59 -1.69
N PRO A 53 3.47 -3.47 -2.24
CA PRO A 53 2.46 -2.68 -1.56
C PRO A 53 1.24 -3.53 -1.16
N CYS A 54 0.70 -3.30 0.02
CA CYS A 54 -0.36 -4.09 0.62
C CYS A 54 -1.44 -3.24 1.31
N LYS A 55 -2.64 -3.83 1.45
CA LYS A 55 -3.69 -3.39 2.36
C LYS A 55 -3.39 -3.96 3.74
N ILE A 56 -3.44 -3.14 4.79
CA ILE A 56 -3.28 -3.59 6.17
C ILE A 56 -4.58 -3.36 6.93
N GLY A 57 -5.26 -4.44 7.31
CA GLY A 57 -6.47 -4.41 8.14
C GLY A 57 -6.22 -5.11 9.47
N PRO A 58 -5.94 -4.39 10.57
CA PRO A 58 -5.55 -5.01 11.85
C PRO A 58 -6.63 -5.90 12.47
N HIS A 59 -7.89 -5.68 12.09
CA HIS A 59 -9.05 -6.46 12.51
C HIS A 59 -9.20 -7.79 11.74
N LEU A 60 -8.46 -7.98 10.66
CA LEU A 60 -8.54 -9.18 9.83
C LEU A 60 -7.77 -10.34 10.48
N PRO A 61 -8.15 -11.61 10.21
CA PRO A 61 -7.41 -12.78 10.70
C PRO A 61 -5.93 -12.77 10.29
N VAL A 62 -5.64 -12.24 9.10
CA VAL A 62 -4.29 -11.94 8.62
C VAL A 62 -4.27 -10.46 8.22
N PRO A 63 -3.51 -9.61 8.93
CA PRO A 63 -3.59 -8.17 8.71
C PRO A 63 -3.09 -7.70 7.34
N CYS A 64 -2.06 -8.34 6.79
CA CYS A 64 -1.39 -7.92 5.57
C CYS A 64 -1.95 -8.65 4.35
N LEU A 65 -2.58 -7.91 3.43
CA LEU A 65 -3.17 -8.44 2.19
C LEU A 65 -2.46 -7.86 0.96
N VAL A 66 -1.91 -8.75 0.13
CA VAL A 66 -1.15 -8.38 -1.08
C VAL A 66 -1.93 -8.77 -2.33
N PRO A 67 -2.20 -7.83 -3.25
CA PRO A 67 -2.77 -8.18 -4.56
C PRO A 67 -1.68 -8.70 -5.49
N SER A 68 -1.73 -9.98 -5.86
CA SER A 68 -0.71 -10.60 -6.69
C SER A 68 -1.29 -11.65 -7.63
N ARG A 69 -0.93 -11.57 -8.92
CA ARG A 69 -1.31 -12.54 -9.96
C ARG A 69 -2.81 -12.87 -10.01
N GLY A 70 -3.67 -11.88 -9.77
CA GLY A 70 -5.14 -12.05 -9.78
C GLY A 70 -5.73 -12.53 -8.45
N CYS A 71 -4.90 -12.83 -7.45
CA CYS A 71 -5.35 -13.29 -6.14
C CYS A 71 -5.08 -12.25 -5.04
N GLU A 72 -5.97 -12.19 -4.06
CA GLU A 72 -5.68 -11.58 -2.77
C GLU A 72 -4.89 -12.60 -1.92
N ILE A 73 -3.67 -12.24 -1.56
CA ILE A 73 -2.79 -13.10 -0.75
C ILE A 73 -2.76 -12.57 0.67
N ALA A 74 -3.23 -13.39 1.62
CA ALA A 74 -3.02 -13.18 3.05
C ALA A 74 -1.54 -13.48 3.40
N TYR A 75 -0.76 -12.43 3.61
CA TYR A 75 0.68 -12.52 3.79
C TYR A 75 1.05 -12.57 5.28
N MET A 76 1.72 -13.64 5.69
CA MET A 76 2.07 -13.93 7.09
C MET A 76 3.51 -13.55 7.47
N GLY A 77 4.29 -12.98 6.54
CA GLY A 77 5.68 -12.56 6.79
C GLY A 77 5.79 -11.15 7.35
N CYS A 78 7.00 -10.58 7.31
CA CYS A 78 7.24 -9.21 7.75
C CYS A 78 6.65 -8.19 6.77
N TYR A 79 6.10 -7.10 7.28
CA TYR A 79 5.57 -6.01 6.49
C TYR A 79 5.79 -4.68 7.20
N ASP A 80 5.94 -3.63 6.41
CA ASP A 80 6.11 -2.27 6.91
C ASP A 80 4.80 -1.49 6.75
N LEU A 81 4.28 -0.93 7.84
CA LEU A 81 3.20 0.05 7.77
C LEU A 81 3.79 1.43 7.42
N LEU A 82 3.15 2.13 6.49
CA LEU A 82 3.48 3.52 6.16
C LEU A 82 2.46 4.46 6.84
N PRO A 83 2.87 5.20 7.90
CA PRO A 83 2.01 6.21 8.50
C PRO A 83 1.68 7.30 7.48
N PHE A 84 0.38 7.53 7.26
CA PHE A 84 -0.07 8.56 6.34
C PHE A 84 0.00 9.93 7.02
N ASN A 85 0.74 10.87 6.41
CA ASN A 85 0.83 12.24 6.90
C ASN A 85 0.21 13.22 5.90
N PRO A 86 -0.98 13.78 6.18
CA PRO A 86 -1.68 14.67 5.24
C PRO A 86 -0.95 16.01 5.00
N ASN A 87 0.05 16.38 5.82
CA ASN A 87 0.85 17.58 5.58
C ASN A 87 1.93 17.37 4.51
N THR A 88 2.30 16.13 4.21
CA THR A 88 3.41 15.79 3.30
C THR A 88 3.04 14.76 2.25
N MET A 89 1.85 14.17 2.33
CA MET A 89 1.35 13.13 1.44
C MET A 89 -0.08 13.47 1.02
N GLU A 90 -0.39 13.26 -0.24
CA GLU A 90 -1.72 13.39 -0.79
C GLU A 90 -1.96 12.28 -1.81
N PHE A 91 -3.18 11.74 -1.84
CA PHE A 91 -3.59 10.85 -2.91
C PHE A 91 -4.12 11.70 -4.06
N VAL A 92 -3.56 11.49 -5.25
CA VAL A 92 -3.93 12.27 -6.43
C VAL A 92 -4.63 11.35 -7.43
N CYS A 93 -5.87 11.70 -7.78
CA CYS A 93 -6.61 11.01 -8.83
C CYS A 93 -5.82 10.98 -10.12
N THR A 94 -5.74 9.80 -10.72
CA THR A 94 -5.13 9.59 -12.02
C THR A 94 -5.92 8.54 -12.81
N SER A 95 -5.68 8.49 -14.10
CA SER A 95 -6.20 7.47 -14.99
C SER A 95 -5.19 7.19 -16.09
N GLN A 96 -5.30 6.02 -16.72
CA GLN A 96 -4.52 5.66 -17.91
C GLN A 96 -3.00 5.73 -17.72
N GLY A 97 -2.51 5.49 -16.50
CA GLY A 97 -1.07 5.48 -16.22
C GLY A 97 -0.39 6.84 -16.22
N HIS A 98 -1.14 7.94 -16.21
CA HIS A 98 -0.54 9.27 -16.04
C HIS A 98 -0.03 9.46 -14.60
N PHE A 99 1.10 10.14 -14.44
CA PHE A 99 1.63 10.49 -13.13
C PHE A 99 1.56 12.01 -12.94
N PRO A 100 1.22 12.49 -11.74
CA PRO A 100 1.08 13.92 -11.50
C PRO A 100 2.42 14.64 -11.66
N ALA A 101 2.48 15.58 -12.60
CA ALA A 101 3.67 16.38 -12.83
C ALA A 101 4.06 17.19 -11.58
N GLY A 102 5.37 17.30 -11.32
CA GLY A 102 5.91 18.08 -10.20
C GLY A 102 5.77 17.41 -8.83
N ARG A 103 5.25 16.19 -8.75
CA ARG A 103 5.14 15.42 -7.50
C ARG A 103 6.15 14.29 -7.42
N LYS A 104 6.53 13.93 -6.20
CA LYS A 104 7.38 12.77 -5.92
C LYS A 104 6.47 11.61 -5.49
N LEU A 105 6.39 10.59 -6.33
CA LEU A 105 5.62 9.38 -6.03
C LEU A 105 6.21 8.64 -4.82
N VAL A 106 5.33 8.09 -3.98
CA VAL A 106 5.76 7.31 -2.80
C VAL A 106 5.95 5.85 -3.20
N LYS A 107 7.23 5.46 -3.35
CA LYS A 107 7.63 4.09 -3.66
C LYS A 107 7.27 3.18 -2.48
N GLY A 108 6.40 2.21 -2.74
CA GLY A 108 6.06 1.17 -1.78
C GLY A 108 6.92 -0.08 -1.91
N GLY A 109 7.63 -0.26 -3.03
CA GLY A 109 8.57 -1.37 -3.14
C GLY A 109 9.00 -1.67 -4.58
N HIS A 110 9.14 -2.95 -4.88
CA HIS A 110 9.54 -3.44 -6.19
C HIS A 110 9.10 -4.89 -6.42
N ASN A 111 8.88 -5.25 -7.69
CA ASN A 111 8.73 -6.63 -8.14
C ASN A 111 10.07 -7.38 -8.12
N GLN A 112 10.02 -8.70 -8.32
CA GLN A 112 11.21 -9.58 -8.40
C GLN A 112 12.24 -9.17 -9.45
N ASP A 113 11.81 -8.51 -10.53
CA ASP A 113 12.67 -8.00 -11.59
C ASP A 113 13.26 -6.61 -11.28
N GLY A 114 13.04 -6.09 -10.06
CA GLY A 114 13.45 -4.76 -9.64
C GLY A 114 12.56 -3.62 -10.13
N THR A 115 11.48 -3.91 -10.87
CA THR A 115 10.53 -2.87 -11.31
C THR A 115 9.92 -2.18 -10.09
N PRO A 116 10.00 -0.84 -9.97
CA PRO A 116 9.47 -0.12 -8.82
C PRO A 116 7.93 -0.20 -8.77
N LEU A 117 7.40 -0.30 -7.56
CA LEU A 117 5.98 -0.27 -7.25
C LEU A 117 5.67 0.91 -6.34
N TYR A 118 4.49 1.51 -6.52
CA TYR A 118 4.04 2.69 -5.79
C TYR A 118 2.75 2.39 -5.04
N HIS A 119 2.55 3.09 -3.92
CA HIS A 119 1.28 3.00 -3.19
C HIS A 119 0.17 3.65 -4.01
N GLY A 120 -0.93 2.93 -4.16
CA GLY A 120 -2.14 3.44 -4.77
C GLY A 120 -3.35 3.10 -3.93
N VAL A 121 -4.46 3.76 -4.26
CA VAL A 121 -5.79 3.47 -3.73
C VAL A 121 -6.75 3.39 -4.91
N ALA A 122 -7.56 2.35 -4.99
CA ALA A 122 -8.66 2.30 -5.95
C ALA A 122 -10.00 2.44 -5.24
N ILE A 123 -10.98 3.02 -5.95
CA ILE A 123 -12.34 3.11 -5.47
C ILE A 123 -13.12 1.90 -5.99
N LEU A 124 -13.61 1.06 -5.08
CA LEU A 124 -14.46 -0.09 -5.41
C LEU A 124 -15.68 -0.07 -4.51
N ASN A 125 -16.89 -0.13 -5.08
CA ASN A 125 -18.15 -0.07 -4.33
C ASN A 125 -18.26 1.14 -3.38
N GLY A 126 -17.67 2.28 -3.76
CA GLY A 126 -17.70 3.51 -2.96
C GLY A 126 -16.72 3.54 -1.79
N ILE A 127 -15.91 2.49 -1.58
CA ILE A 127 -14.84 2.48 -0.59
C ILE A 127 -13.47 2.59 -1.26
N ARG A 128 -12.51 3.13 -0.50
CA ARG A 128 -11.12 3.31 -0.91
C ARG A 128 -10.30 2.12 -0.43
N ILE A 129 -9.67 1.41 -1.36
CA ILE A 129 -8.91 0.18 -1.06
C ILE A 129 -7.44 0.39 -1.45
N PRO A 130 -6.50 0.25 -0.50
CA PRO A 130 -5.08 0.30 -0.81
C PRO A 130 -4.62 -0.82 -1.73
N GLY A 131 -3.65 -0.50 -2.58
CA GLY A 131 -3.09 -1.44 -3.53
C GLY A 131 -1.73 -1.02 -4.06
N SER A 132 -1.38 -1.64 -5.19
CA SER A 132 -0.08 -1.51 -5.84
C SER A 132 -0.24 -0.95 -7.24
N ILE A 133 0.58 0.04 -7.58
CA ILE A 133 0.67 0.61 -8.94
C ILE A 133 2.02 0.24 -9.54
N ASN A 134 1.98 -0.34 -10.74
CA ASN A 134 3.15 -0.58 -11.57
C ASN A 134 3.16 0.42 -12.75
N PRO A 135 4.13 1.37 -12.80
CA PRO A 135 4.16 2.41 -13.82
C PRO A 135 4.61 1.91 -15.20
N ARG A 136 5.22 0.72 -15.29
CA ARG A 136 5.76 0.20 -16.56
C ARG A 136 4.68 -0.33 -17.50
N TRP A 137 3.45 -0.52 -17.03
CA TRP A 137 2.37 -0.91 -17.91
C TRP A 137 1.75 0.32 -18.58
N ASN A 138 1.62 0.28 -19.91
CA ASN A 138 0.97 1.34 -20.71
C ASN A 138 -0.52 1.55 -20.35
N TRP A 139 -1.08 0.65 -19.55
CA TRP A 139 -2.42 0.67 -18.98
C TRP A 139 -2.36 0.70 -17.45
N ALA A 140 -1.32 1.36 -16.91
CA ALA A 140 -1.06 1.41 -15.48
C ALA A 140 -2.32 1.86 -14.72
N GLY A 141 -2.73 0.98 -13.81
CA GLY A 141 -3.84 1.11 -12.89
C GLY A 141 -3.42 0.62 -11.50
N CYS A 142 -4.34 0.70 -10.56
CA CYS A 142 -4.13 0.22 -9.20
C CYS A 142 -4.66 -1.21 -9.06
N ASN A 143 -3.78 -2.13 -8.68
CA ASN A 143 -4.14 -3.50 -8.33
C ASN A 143 -4.46 -3.57 -6.84
N ILE A 144 -5.68 -3.96 -6.48
CA ILE A 144 -6.18 -3.96 -5.09
C ILE A 144 -6.65 -5.34 -4.64
N PRO A 145 -6.44 -5.73 -3.37
CA PRO A 145 -6.98 -6.95 -2.80
C PRO A 145 -8.41 -6.72 -2.31
N TRP A 146 -9.36 -7.54 -2.78
CA TRP A 146 -10.75 -7.51 -2.30
C TRP A 146 -11.44 -8.86 -2.46
N GLY A 147 -12.08 -9.35 -1.37
CA GLY A 147 -12.98 -10.50 -1.41
C GLY A 147 -12.32 -11.80 -1.88
N GLY A 148 -11.04 -12.01 -1.58
CA GLY A 148 -10.27 -13.17 -2.03
C GLY A 148 -9.66 -13.06 -3.43
N ALA A 149 -9.90 -11.97 -4.17
CA ALA A 149 -9.36 -11.73 -5.50
C ALA A 149 -8.53 -10.43 -5.56
N ALA A 150 -7.66 -10.33 -6.56
CA ALA A 150 -7.06 -9.05 -6.91
C ALA A 150 -7.84 -8.40 -8.06
N HIS A 151 -8.23 -7.14 -7.87
CA HIS A 151 -8.95 -6.34 -8.86
C HIS A 151 -8.04 -5.27 -9.43
N TYR A 152 -8.05 -5.13 -10.75
CA TYR A 152 -7.25 -4.13 -11.46
C TYR A 152 -8.13 -2.93 -11.85
N ALA A 153 -7.91 -1.79 -11.21
CA ALA A 153 -8.63 -0.55 -11.49
C ALA A 153 -7.84 0.31 -12.50
N VAL A 154 -8.34 0.38 -13.73
CA VAL A 154 -7.76 1.20 -14.82
C VAL A 154 -8.28 2.64 -14.82
N SER A 155 -9.41 2.88 -14.15
CA SER A 155 -10.00 4.19 -13.84
C SER A 155 -10.24 4.28 -12.34
N ASP A 156 -10.53 5.49 -11.85
CA ASP A 156 -10.97 5.72 -10.47
C ASP A 156 -9.97 5.21 -9.41
N TYR A 157 -8.69 5.45 -9.68
CA TYR A 157 -7.61 5.19 -8.75
C TYR A 157 -6.79 6.46 -8.49
N GLU A 158 -6.14 6.46 -7.34
CA GLU A 158 -5.31 7.52 -6.85
C GLU A 158 -3.91 6.97 -6.58
N ILE A 159 -2.90 7.79 -6.84
CA ILE A 159 -1.51 7.49 -6.48
C ILE A 159 -1.03 8.41 -5.37
N LEU A 160 -0.21 7.87 -4.47
CA LEU A 160 0.44 8.61 -3.39
C LEU A 160 1.73 9.29 -3.85
#